data_AF-A0A538JQ84-F1
#
_entry.id   AF-A0A538JQ84-F1
#
_cell.length_a   1.000
_cell.length_b   1.000
_cell.length_c   1.000
_cell.angle_alpha   90.00
_cell.angle_beta   90.00
_cell.angle_gamma   90.00
#
_symmetry.space_group_name_H-M   'P 1'
#
loop_
_entity.id
_entity.type
_entity.pdbx_description
1 polymer ?
#
loop_
_entity_poly.entity_id
_entity_poly.type
_entity_poly.pdbx_seq_one_letter_code
_entity_poly.pdbx_strand_id
1 'polypeptide(L)'
;MARRGRWRPYDALEVAAPVHGRCSHRPEREELTLASLAIITEACIDVKDRACVDVCPVQCIYEFDPQKNVLFSEVEAGSGIIETTHAPNADAIAIFGDSLLYVNLDECTSCTACYQPDVCPVGAIYSEDQLPDGSPTAKYNADDPNKGHDHTFFIQHSRDVFAD
;
A
#
# COMPACT_ATOMS: atom_id res chain seq x y z
N MET A 1 55.48 27.01 -29.92
CA MET A 1 55.39 28.14 -28.98
C MET A 1 54.58 29.27 -29.61
N ALA A 2 53.65 29.86 -28.83
CA ALA A 2 53.10 31.22 -29.00
C ALA A 2 52.15 31.44 -30.22
N ARG A 3 50.99 32.13 -30.19
CA ARG A 3 50.28 32.91 -29.16
C ARG A 3 48.78 32.96 -29.49
N ARG A 4 48.02 33.11 -28.42
CA ARG A 4 46.64 33.59 -28.31
C ARG A 4 46.39 34.83 -29.18
N GLY A 5 45.33 34.83 -29.97
CA GLY A 5 44.61 36.05 -30.41
C GLY A 5 43.11 35.74 -30.25
N ARG A 6 42.41 36.23 -29.22
CA ARG A 6 41.98 37.61 -28.98
C ARG A 6 41.35 38.24 -30.23
N TRP A 7 40.04 38.01 -30.37
CA TRP A 7 39.13 38.90 -31.09
C TRP A 7 37.86 39.08 -30.27
N ARG A 8 37.79 40.24 -29.61
CA ARG A 8 36.61 41.08 -29.35
C ARG A 8 37.10 42.51 -29.65
N PRO A 9 36.28 43.53 -29.97
CA PRO A 9 34.87 43.75 -29.61
C PRO A 9 34.01 44.35 -30.77
N TYR A 10 32.68 44.43 -30.66
CA TYR A 10 31.81 45.64 -30.56
C TYR A 10 30.51 45.26 -31.33
N ASP A 11 29.25 45.55 -31.01
CA ASP A 11 28.56 46.57 -30.23
C ASP A 11 27.16 45.98 -29.87
N ALA A 12 26.75 46.04 -28.61
CA ALA A 12 25.66 46.90 -28.13
C ALA A 12 24.25 46.53 -28.65
N LEU A 13 23.43 45.96 -27.75
CA LEU A 13 22.12 46.54 -27.37
C LEU A 13 21.47 45.69 -26.27
N GLU A 14 21.58 46.25 -25.07
CA GLU A 14 20.66 46.26 -23.93
C GLU A 14 19.29 45.58 -24.14
N VAL A 15 18.87 44.72 -23.20
CA VAL A 15 17.83 45.03 -22.19
C VAL A 15 17.98 44.03 -21.04
N ALA A 16 18.08 44.56 -19.82
CA ALA A 16 18.19 43.82 -18.58
C ALA A 16 16.94 42.97 -18.29
N ALA A 17 17.14 41.68 -18.02
CA ALA A 17 16.19 40.86 -17.28
C ALA A 17 16.77 40.57 -15.88
N PRO A 18 15.96 40.65 -14.81
CA PRO A 18 16.46 40.65 -13.44
C PRO A 18 17.04 39.28 -13.05
N VAL A 19 18.28 39.28 -12.58
CA VAL A 19 18.96 38.09 -12.03
C VAL A 19 18.50 37.89 -10.60
N HIS A 20 17.26 37.46 -10.41
CA HIS A 20 16.88 36.81 -9.15
C HIS A 20 17.23 35.34 -9.25
N GLY A 21 18.11 34.92 -8.34
CA GLY A 21 18.70 33.60 -8.27
C GLY A 21 17.66 32.50 -8.38
N ARG A 22 17.90 31.59 -9.31
CA ARG A 22 17.35 30.24 -9.25
C ARG A 22 18.53 29.29 -9.24
N CYS A 23 18.88 28.82 -8.05
CA CYS A 23 19.29 27.43 -7.94
C CYS A 23 18.10 26.61 -8.44
N SER A 24 18.03 26.37 -9.76
CA SER A 24 17.14 25.34 -10.30
C SER A 24 17.78 24.03 -9.92
N HIS A 25 17.55 23.60 -8.68
CA HIS A 25 17.41 22.18 -8.41
C HIS A 25 16.54 21.62 -9.53
N ARG A 26 17.14 20.74 -10.31
CA ARG A 26 16.44 19.96 -11.32
C ARG A 26 16.08 18.66 -10.61
N PRO A 27 14.86 18.47 -10.08
CA PRO A 27 14.44 17.16 -9.64
C PRO A 27 14.07 16.37 -10.91
N GLU A 28 15.05 15.70 -11.50
CA GLU A 28 14.80 14.64 -12.49
C GLU A 28 14.54 13.33 -11.74
N ARG A 29 13.27 13.13 -11.39
CA ARG A 29 12.53 11.89 -11.08
C ARG A 29 11.53 12.19 -9.95
N GLU A 30 10.32 12.55 -10.34
CA GLU A 30 9.11 11.83 -9.93
C GLU A 30 9.15 11.17 -8.54
N GLU A 31 9.21 12.00 -7.50
CA GLU A 31 8.92 11.61 -6.12
C GLU A 31 7.49 12.10 -5.82
N LEU A 32 6.52 11.57 -6.56
CA LEU A 32 5.10 11.65 -6.20
C LEU A 32 4.64 10.23 -5.83
N THR A 33 4.15 10.10 -4.60
CA THR A 33 3.17 9.10 -4.13
C THR A 33 3.57 7.62 -4.13
N LEU A 34 4.43 7.19 -3.20
CA LEU A 34 4.54 5.78 -2.76
C LEU A 34 3.66 5.55 -1.51
N ALA A 35 2.41 6.00 -1.57
CA ALA A 35 1.41 5.67 -0.56
C ALA A 35 0.70 4.39 -1.01
N SER A 36 1.41 3.28 -0.90
CA SER A 36 0.92 2.00 -1.37
C SER A 36 0.15 1.30 -0.25
N LEU A 37 -1.12 1.02 -0.49
CA LEU A 37 -2.04 0.39 0.46
C LEU A 37 -1.64 -1.05 0.74
N ALA A 38 -1.98 -1.54 1.94
CA ALA A 38 -1.75 -2.92 2.32
C ALA A 38 -2.91 -3.80 1.86
N ILE A 39 -2.59 -4.95 1.24
CA ILE A 39 -3.55 -5.92 0.74
C ILE A 39 -3.22 -7.29 1.36
N ILE A 40 -4.25 -7.93 1.92
CA ILE A 40 -4.15 -9.29 2.48
C ILE A 40 -4.58 -10.28 1.38
N THR A 41 -3.77 -11.30 1.17
CA THR A 41 -3.95 -12.30 0.11
C THR A 41 -4.37 -13.66 0.68
N GLU A 42 -4.56 -14.64 -0.22
CA GLU A 42 -4.98 -16.01 0.11
C GLU A 42 -4.11 -16.73 1.15
N ALA A 43 -2.84 -16.35 1.31
CA ALA A 43 -1.98 -16.96 2.32
C ALA A 43 -2.46 -16.74 3.76
N CYS A 44 -3.36 -15.77 3.99
CA CYS A 44 -3.96 -15.48 5.30
C CYS A 44 -5.21 -16.35 5.59
N ILE A 45 -5.76 -17.06 4.60
CA ILE A 45 -6.95 -17.89 4.76
C ILE A 45 -6.69 -18.95 5.85
N ASP A 46 -7.59 -19.05 6.82
CA ASP A 46 -7.53 -19.95 8.00
C ASP A 46 -6.37 -19.70 8.98
N VAL A 47 -5.42 -18.82 8.66
CA VAL A 47 -4.29 -18.49 9.54
C VAL A 47 -4.70 -17.47 10.59
N LYS A 48 -5.31 -16.35 10.15
CA LYS A 48 -5.84 -15.27 11.00
C LYS A 48 -5.00 -14.99 12.26
N ASP A 49 -3.70 -14.80 12.08
CA ASP A 49 -2.74 -14.64 13.19
C ASP A 49 -2.95 -13.33 13.98
N ARG A 50 -3.60 -12.33 13.35
CA ARG A 50 -3.94 -11.01 13.92
C ARG A 50 -2.75 -10.14 14.35
N ALA A 51 -1.50 -10.59 14.24
CA ALA A 51 -0.33 -9.74 14.50
C ALA A 51 -0.32 -8.44 13.66
N CYS A 52 -0.89 -8.47 12.46
CA CYS A 52 -1.03 -7.27 11.62
C CYS A 52 -2.03 -6.24 12.18
N VAL A 53 -3.03 -6.69 12.95
CA VAL A 53 -4.03 -5.82 13.59
C VAL A 53 -3.38 -5.05 14.74
N ASP A 54 -2.58 -5.73 15.55
CA ASP A 54 -1.91 -5.14 16.72
C ASP A 54 -0.90 -4.05 16.35
N VAL A 55 -0.25 -4.15 15.18
CA VAL A 55 0.75 -3.17 14.72
C VAL A 55 0.14 -2.03 13.92
N CYS A 56 -1.14 -2.10 13.54
CA CYS A 56 -1.75 -1.11 12.67
C CYS A 56 -2.09 0.18 13.45
N PRO A 57 -1.48 1.33 13.13
CA PRO A 57 -1.71 2.57 13.87
C PRO A 57 -3.11 3.17 13.65
N VAL A 58 -3.79 2.77 12.56
CA VAL A 58 -5.12 3.27 12.18
C VAL A 58 -6.21 2.20 12.25
N GLN A 59 -5.87 1.00 12.72
CA GLN A 59 -6.81 -0.11 12.92
C GLN A 59 -7.71 -0.40 11.70
N CYS A 60 -7.14 -0.30 10.49
CA CYS A 60 -7.87 -0.48 9.22
C CYS A 60 -8.08 -1.95 8.79
N ILE A 61 -7.84 -2.92 9.68
CA ILE A 61 -7.98 -4.35 9.40
C ILE A 61 -9.18 -4.88 10.17
N TYR A 62 -10.08 -5.55 9.46
CA TYR A 62 -11.38 -6.00 9.96
C TYR A 62 -11.51 -7.52 9.85
N GLU A 63 -12.24 -8.10 10.79
CA GLU A 63 -12.72 -9.48 10.75
C GLU A 63 -14.24 -9.49 10.55
N PHE A 64 -14.74 -10.54 9.91
CA PHE A 64 -16.17 -10.72 9.68
C PHE A 64 -16.83 -11.57 10.77
N ASP A 65 -17.90 -11.05 11.38
CA ASP A 65 -18.77 -11.79 12.30
C ASP A 65 -19.98 -12.35 11.51
N PRO A 66 -20.05 -13.67 11.26
CA PRO A 66 -21.14 -14.28 10.52
C PRO A 66 -22.50 -14.23 11.26
N GLN A 67 -22.50 -14.05 12.59
CA GLN A 67 -23.75 -13.98 13.37
C GLN A 67 -24.42 -12.62 13.23
N LYS A 68 -23.62 -11.56 13.18
CA LYS A 68 -24.10 -10.17 13.10
C LYS A 68 -24.09 -9.62 11.67
N ASN A 69 -23.41 -10.31 10.75
CA ASN A 69 -23.15 -9.85 9.38
C ASN A 69 -22.48 -8.45 9.38
N VAL A 70 -21.46 -8.29 10.22
CA VAL A 70 -20.69 -7.03 10.32
C VAL A 70 -19.20 -7.32 10.28
N LEU A 71 -18.46 -6.37 9.71
CA LEU A 71 -17.01 -6.29 9.82
C LEU A 71 -16.67 -5.47 11.07
N PHE A 72 -15.75 -5.96 11.90
CA PHE A 72 -15.33 -5.31 13.13
C PHE A 72 -13.80 -5.25 13.23
N SER A 73 -13.27 -4.12 13.69
CA SER A 73 -11.87 -3.97 14.09
C SER A 73 -11.77 -4.08 15.62
N GLU A 74 -10.96 -5.02 16.11
CA GLU A 74 -10.70 -5.17 17.56
C GLU A 74 -9.47 -4.35 17.94
N VAL A 75 -9.60 -3.47 18.94
CA VAL A 75 -8.47 -2.68 19.46
C VAL A 75 -7.61 -3.42 20.47
N GLU A 76 -8.04 -4.58 20.97
CA GLU A 76 -7.29 -5.32 21.99
C GLU A 76 -7.81 -6.74 22.08
N ALA A 77 -6.92 -7.71 21.89
CA ALA A 77 -7.17 -9.11 22.21
C ALA A 77 -7.61 -9.27 23.68
N GLY A 78 -8.92 -9.24 23.94
CA GLY A 78 -9.52 -9.48 25.25
C GLY A 78 -10.20 -8.29 25.96
N SER A 79 -10.25 -7.09 25.39
CA SER A 79 -11.01 -5.97 25.99
C SER A 79 -12.50 -6.00 25.67
N GLY A 80 -12.89 -6.70 24.59
CA GLY A 80 -14.29 -6.86 24.18
C GLY A 80 -14.93 -5.56 23.66
N ILE A 81 -14.13 -4.54 23.35
CA ILE A 81 -14.61 -3.24 22.85
C ILE A 81 -14.37 -3.20 21.34
N ILE A 82 -15.44 -3.07 20.57
CA ILE A 82 -15.39 -2.87 19.12
C ILE A 82 -15.35 -1.37 18.87
N GLU A 83 -14.33 -0.88 18.16
CA GLU A 83 -14.15 0.55 17.92
C GLU A 83 -14.92 1.01 16.68
N THR A 84 -14.73 0.32 15.56
CA THR A 84 -15.38 0.64 14.29
C THR A 84 -16.04 -0.60 13.70
N THR A 85 -17.25 -0.44 13.15
CA THR A 85 -17.98 -1.50 12.44
C THR A 85 -18.42 -1.04 11.07
N HIS A 86 -18.29 -1.93 10.08
CA HIS A 86 -18.81 -1.72 8.72
C HIS A 86 -19.79 -2.82 8.33
N ALA A 87 -20.81 -2.44 7.54
CA ALA A 87 -21.66 -3.41 6.87
C ALA A 87 -20.93 -3.93 5.62
N PRO A 88 -20.69 -5.25 5.50
CA PRO A 88 -20.05 -5.80 4.31
C PRO A 88 -21.04 -5.91 3.15
N ASN A 89 -20.51 -5.84 1.94
CA ASN A 89 -21.23 -6.28 0.75
C ASN A 89 -21.46 -7.79 0.80
N ALA A 90 -22.72 -8.22 0.68
CA ALA A 90 -23.13 -9.61 0.84
C ALA A 90 -22.54 -10.55 -0.25
N ASP A 91 -22.36 -10.07 -1.48
CA ASP A 91 -21.84 -10.88 -2.59
C ASP A 91 -20.34 -11.10 -2.46
N ALA A 92 -19.60 -10.07 -2.02
CA ALA A 92 -18.17 -10.17 -1.82
C ALA A 92 -17.84 -11.01 -0.58
N ILE A 93 -18.47 -10.73 0.57
CA ILE A 93 -18.15 -11.43 1.82
C ILE A 93 -18.47 -12.93 1.76
N ALA A 94 -19.41 -13.35 0.90
CA ALA A 94 -19.76 -14.75 0.71
C ALA A 94 -18.61 -15.61 0.14
N ILE A 95 -17.55 -15.01 -0.40
CA ILE A 95 -16.43 -15.73 -1.02
C ILE A 95 -15.54 -16.38 0.05
N PHE A 96 -15.10 -15.62 1.06
CA PHE A 96 -14.20 -16.12 2.12
C PHE A 96 -14.78 -16.01 3.54
N GLY A 97 -15.85 -15.24 3.74
CA GLY A 97 -16.56 -15.12 5.02
C GLY A 97 -15.64 -14.78 6.18
N ASP A 98 -15.65 -15.61 7.23
CA ASP A 98 -14.86 -15.44 8.44
C ASP A 98 -13.44 -16.07 8.34
N SER A 99 -13.06 -16.61 7.19
CA SER A 99 -11.78 -17.29 6.99
C SER A 99 -10.63 -16.33 6.65
N LEU A 100 -10.94 -15.06 6.31
CA LEU A 100 -9.98 -14.05 5.86
C LEU A 100 -10.12 -12.75 6.67
N LEU A 101 -9.01 -12.02 6.81
CA LEU A 101 -8.99 -10.64 7.32
C LEU A 101 -9.04 -9.64 6.16
N TYR A 102 -9.84 -8.59 6.33
CA TYR A 102 -10.12 -7.60 5.28
C TYR A 102 -9.50 -6.25 5.62
N VAL A 103 -8.75 -5.65 4.69
CA VAL A 103 -8.20 -4.30 4.87
C VAL A 103 -9.13 -3.29 4.23
N ASN A 104 -9.54 -2.27 4.99
CA ASN A 104 -10.24 -1.12 4.44
C ASN A 104 -9.24 -0.17 3.78
N LEU A 105 -9.31 -0.07 2.46
CA LEU A 105 -8.40 0.72 1.64
C LEU A 105 -8.65 2.23 1.74
N ASP A 106 -9.85 2.65 2.11
CA ASP A 106 -10.19 4.06 2.28
C ASP A 106 -9.68 4.61 3.62
N GLU A 107 -9.46 3.75 4.61
CA GLU A 107 -8.93 4.13 5.94
C GLU A 107 -7.43 3.89 6.08
N CYS A 108 -6.83 3.06 5.22
CA CYS A 108 -5.43 2.72 5.30
C CYS A 108 -4.53 3.90 4.93
N THR A 109 -3.66 4.30 5.87
CA THR A 109 -2.73 5.42 5.70
C THR A 109 -1.38 5.03 5.09
N SER A 110 -1.25 3.82 4.53
CA SER A 110 -0.01 3.31 3.93
C SER A 110 1.21 3.34 4.86
N CYS A 111 1.01 3.09 6.17
CA CYS A 111 2.08 3.15 7.18
C CYS A 111 3.14 2.05 7.07
N THR A 112 2.89 1.00 6.29
CA THR A 112 3.80 -0.13 5.99
C THR A 112 4.15 -1.05 7.17
N ALA A 113 3.59 -0.83 8.35
CA ALA A 113 3.90 -1.61 9.55
C ALA A 113 3.40 -3.07 9.47
N CYS A 114 2.25 -3.29 8.84
CA CYS A 114 1.56 -4.59 8.83
C CYS A 114 2.22 -5.65 7.93
N TYR A 115 2.85 -5.25 6.82
CA TYR A 115 3.48 -6.19 5.87
C TYR A 115 4.99 -6.38 6.09
N GLN A 116 5.52 -5.92 7.23
CA GLN A 116 6.89 -6.24 7.60
C GLN A 116 7.06 -7.76 7.75
N PRO A 117 8.20 -8.33 7.32
CA PRO A 117 8.42 -9.78 7.33
C PRO A 117 8.36 -10.40 8.72
N ASP A 118 8.63 -9.61 9.77
CA ASP A 118 8.57 -10.06 11.16
C ASP A 118 7.14 -10.08 11.74
N VAL A 119 6.17 -9.46 11.07
CA VAL A 119 4.78 -9.32 11.55
C VAL A 119 3.90 -10.45 11.05
N CYS A 120 3.98 -10.79 9.75
CA CYS A 120 3.13 -11.82 9.17
C CYS A 120 3.93 -13.12 8.98
N PRO A 121 3.65 -14.18 9.77
CA PRO A 121 4.43 -15.43 9.72
C PRO A 121 4.29 -16.19 8.39
N VAL A 122 3.22 -15.92 7.63
CA VAL A 122 2.92 -16.55 6.34
C VAL A 122 3.15 -15.61 5.16
N GLY A 123 3.65 -14.39 5.39
CA GLY A 123 3.93 -13.43 4.33
C GLY A 123 2.71 -13.06 3.47
N ALA A 124 1.50 -13.11 4.01
CA ALA A 124 0.27 -12.93 3.23
C ALA A 124 -0.08 -11.48 2.86
N ILE A 125 0.62 -10.51 3.45
CA ILE A 125 0.32 -9.09 3.25
C ILE A 125 1.32 -8.51 2.27
N TYR A 126 0.79 -7.85 1.24
CA TYR A 126 1.55 -7.17 0.21
C TYR A 126 1.18 -5.70 0.18
N SER A 127 2.06 -4.93 -0.44
CA SER A 127 1.74 -3.58 -0.86
C SER A 127 1.01 -3.64 -2.20
N GLU A 128 0.05 -2.75 -2.46
CA GLU A 128 -0.76 -2.78 -3.68
C GLU A 128 0.09 -2.82 -4.96
N ASP A 129 1.21 -2.09 -4.98
CA ASP A 129 2.14 -2.01 -6.11
C ASP A 129 3.11 -3.20 -6.20
N GLN A 130 3.18 -4.03 -5.17
CA GLN A 130 4.06 -5.20 -5.09
C GLN A 130 3.27 -6.51 -5.03
N LEU A 131 1.98 -6.45 -5.33
CA LEU A 131 1.17 -7.66 -5.45
C LEU A 131 1.60 -8.47 -6.67
N PRO A 132 1.89 -9.77 -6.47
CA PRO A 132 2.28 -10.62 -7.57
C PRO A 132 1.06 -10.95 -8.46
N ASP A 133 1.25 -10.84 -9.77
CA ASP A 133 0.23 -11.04 -10.81
C ASP A 133 0.20 -12.48 -11.36
N GLY A 134 0.77 -13.45 -10.63
CA GLY A 134 0.94 -14.82 -11.14
C GLY A 134 2.03 -14.96 -12.21
N SER A 135 2.64 -13.86 -12.68
CA SER A 135 3.67 -13.93 -13.71
C SER A 135 4.92 -14.65 -13.20
N PRO A 136 5.69 -15.34 -14.07
CA PRO A 136 6.93 -16.02 -13.68
C PRO A 136 8.02 -15.04 -13.21
N THR A 137 7.83 -13.74 -13.42
CA THR A 137 8.71 -12.66 -12.98
C THR A 137 8.24 -11.99 -11.69
N ALA A 138 7.02 -12.29 -11.22
CA ALA A 138 6.45 -11.69 -10.03
C ALA A 138 7.25 -12.08 -8.78
N LYS A 139 7.43 -11.12 -7.87
CA LYS A 139 8.14 -11.32 -6.62
C LYS A 139 7.13 -11.60 -5.51
N TYR A 140 7.27 -12.78 -4.91
CA TYR A 140 6.47 -13.21 -3.76
C TYR A 140 7.26 -13.03 -2.47
N ASN A 141 6.55 -12.95 -1.34
CA ASN A 141 7.17 -13.04 -0.03
C ASN A 141 7.78 -14.43 0.18
N ALA A 142 8.82 -14.52 1.00
CA ALA A 142 9.56 -15.77 1.19
C ALA A 142 8.67 -16.87 1.78
N ASP A 143 7.83 -16.47 2.73
CA ASP A 143 6.97 -17.33 3.54
C ASP A 143 5.59 -17.60 2.92
N ASP A 144 5.29 -16.97 1.77
CA ASP A 144 4.04 -17.17 1.05
C ASP A 144 3.99 -18.59 0.42
N PRO A 145 2.99 -19.43 0.79
CA PRO A 145 2.84 -20.78 0.24
C PRO A 145 2.28 -20.81 -1.19
N ASN A 146 1.66 -19.73 -1.66
CA ASN A 146 0.89 -19.63 -2.90
C ASN A 146 1.65 -18.91 -4.03
N LYS A 147 2.93 -19.27 -4.20
CA LYS A 147 3.78 -18.70 -5.27
C LYS A 147 3.29 -19.16 -6.65
N GLY A 148 3.03 -18.18 -7.52
CA GLY A 148 2.56 -18.41 -8.90
C GLY A 148 1.07 -18.16 -9.10
N HIS A 149 0.33 -17.83 -8.04
CA HIS A 149 -1.06 -17.41 -8.13
C HIS A 149 -1.17 -15.90 -8.35
N ASP A 150 -2.27 -15.48 -8.98
CA ASP A 150 -2.61 -14.07 -9.15
C ASP A 150 -3.20 -13.52 -7.85
N HIS A 151 -2.46 -12.63 -7.18
CA HIS A 151 -2.91 -12.01 -5.94
C HIS A 151 -3.59 -10.66 -6.18
N THR A 152 -3.60 -10.16 -7.43
CA THR A 152 -4.22 -8.87 -7.76
C THR A 152 -5.74 -8.86 -7.56
N PHE A 153 -6.38 -10.03 -7.66
CA PHE A 153 -7.79 -10.23 -7.28
C PHE A 153 -8.15 -9.65 -5.90
N PHE A 154 -7.24 -9.76 -4.92
CA PHE A 154 -7.49 -9.31 -3.56
C PHE A 154 -7.64 -7.79 -3.44
N ILE A 155 -7.10 -7.01 -4.38
CA ILE A 155 -7.30 -5.56 -4.43
C ILE A 155 -8.78 -5.25 -4.63
N GLN A 156 -9.37 -5.83 -5.68
CA GLN A 156 -10.77 -5.57 -6.01
C GLN A 156 -11.68 -6.19 -4.96
N HIS A 157 -11.35 -7.39 -4.50
CA HIS A 157 -12.12 -8.06 -3.47
C HIS A 157 -12.19 -7.26 -2.17
N SER A 158 -11.06 -6.72 -1.67
CA SER A 158 -11.09 -5.86 -0.49
C SER A 158 -11.93 -4.61 -0.71
N ARG A 159 -11.90 -3.99 -1.90
CA ARG A 159 -12.77 -2.83 -2.21
C ARG A 159 -14.25 -3.21 -2.23
N ASP A 160 -14.58 -4.33 -2.87
CA ASP A 160 -15.96 -4.79 -3.01
C ASP A 160 -16.59 -5.12 -1.65
N VAL A 161 -15.81 -5.67 -0.72
CA VAL A 161 -16.28 -6.00 0.64
C VAL A 161 -16.77 -4.76 1.39
N PHE A 162 -16.15 -3.59 1.18
CA PHE A 162 -16.54 -2.33 1.81
C PHE A 162 -17.40 -1.42 0.91
N ALA A 163 -17.82 -1.90 -0.26
CA ALA A 163 -18.70 -1.14 -1.15
C ALA A 163 -20.16 -1.18 -0.65
N ASP A 164 -20.75 0.00 -0.46
CA ASP A 164 -22.19 0.22 -0.13
C ASP A 164 -23.16 -0.26 -1.23
#